data_AF-W9NFZ1-F1
#
_entry.id   AF-W9NFZ1-F1
#
_cell.length_a   1.000
_cell.length_b   1.000
_cell.length_c   1.000
_cell.angle_alpha   90.00
_cell.angle_beta   90.00
_cell.angle_gamma   90.00
#
_symmetry.space_group_name_H-M   'P 1'
#
loop_
_entity.id
_entity.type
_entity.pdbx_description
1 polymer ?
#
loop_
_entity_poly.entity_id
_entity_poly.type
_entity_poly.pdbx_seq_one_letter_code
_entity_poly.pdbx_strand_id
1 'polypeptide(L)'
;MDIHKEVVNRRTIPTSVNPDARFQYHAEKLTASAITQTYHYMIDSGLEYGLLTTGEAIMFLKVDWDEPETILSPSRAWSGGVGTSK
;
A
#
# COMPACT_ATOMS: atom_id res chain seq x y z
N MET A 1 -1.57 0.50 -6.62
CA MET A 1 -0.54 -0.55 -6.73
C MET A 1 -1.18 -1.87 -6.35
N ASP A 2 -1.14 -2.84 -7.26
CA ASP A 2 -1.47 -4.24 -6.94
C ASP A 2 -0.19 -4.92 -6.47
N ILE A 3 -0.03 -5.10 -5.16
CA ILE A 3 1.21 -5.62 -4.56
C ILE A 3 1.55 -7.01 -5.11
N HIS A 4 0.54 -7.88 -5.25
CA HIS A 4 0.76 -9.24 -5.70
C HIS A 4 1.22 -9.28 -7.16
N LYS A 5 0.57 -8.51 -8.04
CA LYS A 5 0.90 -8.47 -9.47
C LYS A 5 2.16 -7.66 -9.78
N GLU A 6 2.28 -6.48 -9.19
CA GLU A 6 3.27 -5.46 -9.59
C GLU A 6 4.59 -5.57 -8.82
N VAL A 7 4.56 -6.12 -7.59
CA VAL A 7 5.75 -6.22 -6.73
C VAL A 7 6.17 -7.68 -6.54
N VAL A 8 5.28 -8.55 -6.05
CA VAL A 8 5.61 -9.95 -5.72
C VAL A 8 5.93 -10.77 -6.97
N ASN A 9 5.05 -10.70 -7.98
CA ASN A 9 5.21 -11.49 -9.22
C ASN A 9 6.14 -10.83 -10.26
N ARG A 10 6.87 -9.78 -9.89
CA ARG A 10 7.77 -9.10 -10.82
C ARG A 10 9.01 -9.96 -11.09
N ARG A 11 9.14 -10.47 -12.32
CA ARG A 11 10.16 -11.44 -12.71
C ARG A 11 11.58 -10.88 -12.85
N THR A 12 11.70 -9.58 -13.10
CA THR A 12 12.97 -8.95 -13.45
C THR A 12 13.28 -7.76 -12.56
N ILE A 13 14.54 -7.66 -12.15
CA ILE A 13 15.09 -6.48 -11.49
C ILE A 13 15.62 -5.55 -12.58
N PRO A 14 15.16 -4.29 -12.67
CA PRO A 14 15.70 -3.33 -13.63
C PRO A 14 17.21 -3.15 -13.44
N THR A 15 17.97 -3.23 -14.53
CA THR A 15 19.43 -3.09 -14.51
C THR A 15 19.85 -1.65 -14.23
N SER A 16 21.10 -1.44 -13.80
CA SER A 16 21.69 -0.10 -13.61
C SER A 16 21.70 0.79 -14.86
N VAL A 17 21.47 0.22 -16.05
CA VAL A 17 21.31 0.95 -17.31
C VAL A 17 20.09 1.91 -17.26
N ASN A 18 19.09 1.61 -16.44
CA ASN A 18 17.96 2.50 -16.18
C ASN A 18 17.84 2.76 -14.66
N PRO A 19 18.53 3.80 -14.13
CA PRO A 19 18.57 4.08 -12.70
C PRO A 19 17.20 4.45 -12.12
N ASP A 20 16.36 5.17 -12.87
CA ASP A 20 15.02 5.57 -12.40
C ASP A 20 14.10 4.37 -12.22
N ALA A 21 14.10 3.45 -13.20
CA ALA A 21 13.33 2.21 -13.10
C ALA A 21 13.81 1.33 -11.92
N ARG A 22 15.12 1.33 -11.65
CA ARG A 22 15.70 0.59 -10.53
C ARG A 22 15.35 1.23 -9.18
N PHE A 23 15.38 2.56 -9.11
CA PHE A 23 14.93 3.29 -7.92
C PHE A 23 13.46 2.99 -7.63
N GLN A 24 12.59 3.12 -8.64
CA GLN A 24 11.17 2.82 -8.51
C GLN A 24 10.92 1.37 -8.07
N TYR A 25 11.64 0.40 -8.65
CA TYR A 25 11.57 -1.01 -8.23
C TYR A 25 11.85 -1.19 -6.73
N HIS A 26 12.91 -0.53 -6.22
CA HIS A 26 13.27 -0.64 -4.80
C HIS A 26 12.29 0.11 -3.91
N ALA A 27 11.81 1.28 -4.32
CA ALA A 27 10.80 2.04 -3.60
C ALA A 27 9.51 1.22 -3.45
N GLU A 28 8.98 0.67 -4.53
CA GLU A 28 7.77 -0.18 -4.52
C GLU A 28 7.95 -1.40 -3.61
N LYS A 29 9.12 -2.05 -3.66
CA LYS A 29 9.41 -3.22 -2.81
C LYS A 29 9.49 -2.85 -1.33
N LEU A 30 10.08 -1.71 -0.99
CA LEU A 30 10.16 -1.22 0.39
C LEU A 30 8.78 -0.83 0.92
N THR A 31 8.01 -0.08 0.13
CA THR A 31 6.63 0.30 0.49
C THR A 31 5.75 -0.93 0.69
N ALA A 32 5.79 -1.91 -0.22
CA ALA A 32 5.02 -3.15 -0.09
C ALA A 32 5.42 -3.96 1.15
N SER A 33 6.73 -4.04 1.46
CA SER A 33 7.23 -4.72 2.66
C SER A 33 6.71 -4.06 3.94
N ALA A 34 6.78 -2.72 4.01
CA ALA A 34 6.31 -1.96 5.16
C ALA A 34 4.80 -2.13 5.37
N ILE A 35 4.00 -2.03 4.30
CA ILE A 35 2.55 -2.27 4.36
C ILE A 35 2.27 -3.69 4.86
N THR A 36 2.89 -4.71 4.26
CA THR A 36 2.65 -6.12 4.63
C THR A 36 2.98 -6.39 6.09
N GLN A 37 4.11 -5.86 6.59
CA GLN A 37 4.51 -6.04 7.97
C GLN A 37 3.55 -5.35 8.96
N THR A 38 3.18 -4.10 8.69
CA THR A 38 2.20 -3.39 9.52
C THR A 38 0.84 -4.09 9.50
N TYR A 39 0.39 -4.54 8.34
CA TYR A 39 -0.89 -5.19 8.17
C TYR A 39 -0.95 -6.55 8.87
N HIS A 40 0.13 -7.33 8.79
CA HIS A 40 0.25 -8.58 9.57
C HIS A 40 0.12 -8.32 11.08
N TYR A 41 0.79 -7.28 11.60
CA TYR A 41 0.65 -6.90 13.01
C TYR A 41 -0.78 -6.48 13.37
N MET A 42 -1.47 -5.75 12.48
CA MET A 42 -2.87 -5.33 12.69
C MET A 42 -3.80 -6.55 12.79
N ILE A 43 -3.64 -7.53 11.91
CA ILE A 43 -4.42 -8.78 11.94
C ILE A 43 -4.17 -9.54 13.24
N ASP A 44 -2.89 -9.78 13.58
CA ASP A 44 -2.50 -10.54 14.78
C ASP A 44 -2.99 -9.86 16.07
N SER A 45 -3.09 -8.53 16.08
CA SER A 45 -3.53 -7.74 17.24
C SER A 45 -5.03 -7.43 17.26
N GLY A 46 -5.79 -7.83 16.24
CA GLY A 46 -7.23 -7.51 16.15
C GLY A 46 -7.55 -6.03 15.89
N LEU A 47 -6.67 -5.29 15.20
CA LEU A 47 -6.84 -3.87 14.91
C LEU A 47 -7.49 -3.64 13.54
N GLU A 48 -8.61 -2.91 13.50
CA GLU A 48 -9.29 -2.56 12.25
C GLU A 48 -8.57 -1.42 11.50
N TYR A 49 -8.00 -0.45 12.21
CA TYR A 49 -7.36 0.74 11.62
C TYR A 49 -5.91 0.87 12.05
N GLY A 50 -5.05 1.31 11.13
CA GLY A 50 -3.63 1.49 11.36
C GLY A 50 -3.07 2.65 10.56
N LEU A 51 -1.91 3.14 11.01
CA LEU A 51 -1.17 4.21 10.37
C LEU A 51 0.26 3.74 10.08
N LEU A 52 0.72 3.96 8.86
CA LEU A 52 2.11 3.79 8.47
C LEU A 52 2.65 5.13 7.99
N THR A 53 3.77 5.59 8.56
CA THR A 53 4.35 6.89 8.21
C THR A 53 5.88 6.82 8.16
N THR A 54 6.46 7.60 7.24
CA THR A 54 7.91 7.86 7.17
C THR A 54 8.29 9.22 7.78
N GLY A 55 7.33 9.94 8.36
CA GLY A 55 7.46 11.35 8.74
C GLY A 55 7.20 12.33 7.59
N GLU A 56 7.45 11.90 6.34
CA GLU A 56 7.18 12.70 5.14
C GLU A 56 5.88 12.30 4.43
N ALA A 57 5.52 11.00 4.49
CA ALA A 57 4.30 10.47 3.92
C ALA A 57 3.52 9.68 4.96
N ILE A 58 2.19 9.76 4.90
CA ILE A 58 1.27 9.07 5.79
C ILE A 58 0.34 8.19 4.96
N MET A 59 0.20 6.92 5.37
CA MET A 59 -0.74 5.97 4.79
C MET A 59 -1.68 5.45 5.87
N PHE A 60 -2.97 5.57 5.60
CA PHE A 60 -4.03 4.96 6.40
C PHE A 60 -4.30 3.55 5.89
N LEU A 61 -4.30 2.59 6.81
CA LEU A 61 -4.59 1.19 6.55
C LEU A 61 -5.89 0.82 7.27
N LYS A 62 -6.71 0.03 6.60
CA LYS A 62 -7.91 -0.57 7.16
C LYS A 62 -7.89 -2.07 6.86
N VAL A 63 -8.10 -2.89 7.89
CA VAL A 63 -8.42 -4.31 7.74
C VAL A 63 -9.92 -4.42 7.52
N ASP A 64 -10.29 -5.05 6.41
CA ASP A 64 -11.65 -5.54 6.22
C ASP A 64 -11.76 -6.92 6.86
N TRP A 65 -12.51 -7.06 7.95
CA TRP A 65 -12.59 -8.33 8.67
C TRP A 65 -13.43 -9.39 7.95
N ASP A 66 -14.28 -8.99 6.99
CA ASP A 66 -15.00 -9.92 6.13
C ASP A 66 -14.06 -10.49 5.04
N GLU A 67 -13.04 -9.73 4.63
CA GLU A 67 -12.00 -10.12 3.67
C GLU A 67 -10.60 -9.67 4.13
N PRO A 68 -10.03 -10.28 5.19
CA PRO A 68 -8.82 -9.78 5.85
C PRO A 68 -7.56 -9.86 5.01
N GLU A 69 -7.59 -10.52 3.85
CA GLU A 69 -6.51 -10.57 2.86
C GLU A 69 -6.50 -9.37 1.89
N THR A 70 -7.53 -8.51 1.93
CA THR A 70 -7.71 -7.37 1.02
C THR A 70 -7.35 -6.04 1.70
N ILE A 71 -6.29 -5.37 1.23
CA ILE A 71 -5.92 -4.03 1.71
C ILE A 71 -6.71 -2.95 0.95
N LEU A 72 -7.50 -2.15 1.67
CA LEU A 72 -8.16 -0.96 1.13
C LEU A 72 -7.32 0.30 1.41
N SER A 73 -6.78 0.91 0.35
CA SER A 73 -6.16 2.25 0.42
C SER A 73 -7.19 3.33 0.03
N PRO A 74 -7.28 4.47 0.75
CA PRO A 74 -8.27 5.52 0.49
C PRO A 74 -8.26 6.11 -0.93
N SER A 75 -7.15 5.99 -1.66
CA SER A 75 -7.05 6.45 -3.06
C SER A 75 -8.05 5.77 -4.00
N ARG A 76 -8.59 4.60 -3.61
CA ARG A 76 -9.57 3.84 -4.40
C ARG A 76 -11.01 3.99 -3.88
N ALA A 77 -11.22 4.64 -2.75
CA ALA A 77 -12.53 4.73 -2.07
C ALA A 77 -13.18 6.12 -2.12
N TRP A 78 -12.49 7.17 -2.58
CA TRP A 78 -13.08 8.50 -2.74
C TRP A 78 -13.49 8.78 -4.19
N SER A 79 -14.68 8.30 -4.56
CA SER A 79 -15.47 8.83 -5.68
C SER A 79 -16.75 9.50 -5.17
N GLY A 80 -16.70 10.10 -3.98
CA GLY A 80 -17.77 10.90 -3.41
C GLY A 80 -17.82 12.26 -4.10
N GLY A 81 -18.84 12.46 -4.93
CA GLY A 81 -19.11 13.72 -5.60
C GLY A 81 -19.19 14.89 -4.62
N VAL A 82 -18.61 16.02 -5.02
CA VAL A 82 -18.78 17.31 -4.37
C VAL A 82 -20.24 17.72 -4.52
N GLY A 83 -21.05 17.44 -3.49
CA GLY A 83 -22.32 18.11 -3.29
C GLY A 83 -22.03 19.52 -2.81
N THR A 84 -22.11 20.50 -3.72
CA THR A 84 -22.17 21.92 -3.34
C THR A 84 -23.53 22.15 -2.68
N SER A 85 -23.59 22.24 -1.35
CA SER A 85 -24.74 22.83 -0.69
C SER A 85 -24.69 24.34 -0.91
N LYS A 86 -25.70 24.86 -1.60
CA LYS A 86 -26.24 26.18 -1.27
C LYS A 86 -27.05 26.09 0.03
#